data_AF-A0A2D8BB03-F1
#
_entry.id   AF-A0A2D8BB03-F1
#
_cell.length_a   1.000
_cell.length_b   1.000
_cell.length_c   1.000
_cell.angle_alpha   90.00
_cell.angle_beta   90.00
_cell.angle_gamma   90.00
#
_symmetry.space_group_name_H-M   'P 1'
#
loop_
_entity.id
_entity.type
_entity.pdbx_description
1 polymer ?
#
loop_
_entity_poly.entity_id
_entity_poly.type
_entity_poly.pdbx_seq_one_letter_code
_entity_poly.pdbx_strand_id
1 'polypeptide(L)'
;MKLSIQRLLLAAVLVAACVPGAAAEREPVRVRVGDDSGAVVRTAVVKCSSDAQCNDGVYCNGAERCAPRDPRAARNGCVAGAPPCRAGEDCLEAEDRCRLGPCEMPDADGDGFAAIACGGNDCDDQDAERSPGLTEICDARGNDEDCDPLTVGDRDADGDGYIDAMCR
;
A
#
# COMPACT_ATOMS: atom_id res chain seq x y z
N MET A 1 9.76 56.93 31.44
CA MET A 1 8.75 56.06 32.11
C MET A 1 9.17 54.63 31.84
N LYS A 2 10.04 53.97 32.63
CA LYS A 2 9.89 53.38 33.97
C LYS A 2 8.74 52.37 34.11
N LEU A 3 9.13 51.16 34.57
CA LEU A 3 8.40 49.95 35.00
C LEU A 3 8.14 48.92 33.87
N SER A 4 8.82 47.76 33.75
CA SER A 4 9.28 46.73 34.71
C SER A 4 8.18 46.13 35.56
N ILE A 5 7.58 45.01 35.12
CA ILE A 5 7.06 43.96 36.02
C ILE A 5 7.39 42.58 35.43
N GLN A 6 8.34 41.95 36.11
CA GLN A 6 8.73 40.56 36.06
C GLN A 6 7.79 39.73 36.96
N ARG A 7 7.72 38.40 36.72
CA ARG A 7 7.06 37.35 37.53
C ARG A 7 5.56 37.18 37.20
N LEU A 8 5.05 36.01 36.86
CA LEU A 8 5.12 34.77 37.64
C LEU A 8 5.15 33.54 36.73
N LEU A 9 6.02 32.60 37.10
CA LEU A 9 5.91 31.19 36.76
C LEU A 9 4.55 30.65 37.21
N LEU A 10 3.75 30.11 36.29
CA LEU A 10 2.86 29.00 36.60
C LEU A 10 3.23 27.87 35.65
N ALA A 11 4.14 27.02 36.10
CA ALA A 11 4.28 25.67 35.57
C ALA A 11 2.96 24.95 35.87
N ALA A 12 2.10 24.82 34.87
CA ALA A 12 0.97 23.90 34.94
C ALA A 12 1.55 22.49 34.87
N VAL A 13 1.87 21.94 36.04
CA VAL A 13 2.06 20.49 36.22
C VAL A 13 0.70 19.87 35.91
N LEU A 14 0.49 19.43 34.67
CA LEU A 14 -0.57 18.48 34.38
C LEU A 14 -0.22 17.19 35.13
N VAL A 15 -0.82 17.01 36.30
CA VAL A 15 -0.90 15.71 36.95
C VAL A 15 -1.73 14.85 36.00
N ALA A 16 -1.04 14.03 35.22
CA ALA A 16 -1.65 12.90 34.54
C ALA A 16 -2.24 12.00 35.62
N ALA A 17 -3.53 12.18 35.91
CA ALA A 17 -4.29 11.20 36.66
C ALA A 17 -4.33 9.93 35.80
N CYS A 18 -3.41 9.02 36.07
CA CYS A 18 -3.56 7.62 35.73
C CYS A 18 -4.89 7.18 36.37
N VAL A 19 -5.96 7.12 35.59
CA VAL A 19 -7.14 6.36 35.97
C VAL A 19 -6.72 4.91 35.81
N PRO A 20 -6.50 4.14 36.90
CA PRO A 20 -6.30 2.71 36.76
C PRO A 20 -7.53 2.16 36.06
N GLY A 21 -7.28 1.50 34.94
CA GLY A 21 -8.31 0.86 34.14
C GLY A 21 -9.23 0.05 35.04
N ALA A 22 -10.53 0.16 34.78
CA ALA A 22 -11.49 -0.80 35.26
C ALA A 22 -11.09 -2.16 34.66
N ALA A 23 -10.25 -2.89 35.39
CA ALA A 23 -10.10 -4.32 35.22
C ALA A 23 -11.49 -4.89 35.52
N ALA A 24 -12.23 -5.21 34.46
CA ALA A 24 -13.41 -6.04 34.57
C ALA A 24 -12.91 -7.43 34.96
N GLU A 25 -12.76 -7.65 36.26
CA GLU A 25 -12.40 -8.94 36.82
C GLU A 25 -13.57 -9.89 36.53
N ARG A 26 -13.45 -10.69 35.47
CA ARG A 26 -14.42 -11.74 35.17
C ARG A 26 -14.34 -12.74 36.32
N GLU A 27 -15.39 -12.81 37.15
CA GLU A 27 -15.53 -13.88 38.13
C GLU A 27 -15.34 -15.24 37.43
N PRO A 28 -14.54 -16.17 37.99
CA PRO A 28 -14.37 -17.48 37.40
C PRO A 28 -15.70 -18.22 37.44
N VAL A 29 -16.27 -18.50 36.27
CA VAL A 29 -17.45 -19.36 36.11
C VAL A 29 -17.11 -20.72 36.72
N ARG A 30 -17.72 -21.04 37.88
CA ARG A 30 -17.55 -22.34 38.53
C ARG A 30 -18.38 -23.39 37.79
N VAL A 31 -17.72 -24.15 36.92
CA VAL A 31 -18.31 -25.33 36.29
C VAL A 31 -18.17 -26.51 37.25
N ARG A 32 -19.30 -27.14 37.62
CA ARG A 32 -19.27 -28.43 38.30
C ARG A 32 -19.05 -29.53 37.27
N VAL A 33 -17.95 -30.27 37.40
CA VAL A 33 -17.70 -31.47 36.61
C VAL A 33 -18.38 -32.63 37.33
N GLY A 34 -19.43 -33.19 36.72
CA GLY A 34 -20.00 -34.47 37.11
C GLY A 34 -19.27 -35.60 36.37
N ASP A 35 -18.97 -36.67 37.09
CA ASP A 35 -18.21 -37.84 36.63
C ASP A 35 -18.79 -38.55 35.38
N ASP A 36 -17.87 -39.11 34.60
CA ASP A 36 -18.02 -40.27 33.71
C ASP A 36 -18.99 -40.17 32.51
N SER A 37 -18.77 -39.17 31.68
CA SER A 37 -18.85 -39.32 30.22
C SER A 37 -17.95 -38.27 29.62
N GLY A 38 -16.96 -38.67 28.81
CA GLY A 38 -16.07 -37.76 28.12
C GLY A 38 -16.87 -36.70 27.36
N ALA A 39 -17.08 -35.55 28.00
CA ALA A 39 -17.79 -34.44 27.42
C ALA A 39 -16.88 -33.90 26.33
N VAL A 40 -17.13 -34.35 25.11
CA VAL A 40 -16.61 -33.66 23.94
C VAL A 40 -17.18 -32.25 24.05
N VAL A 41 -16.35 -31.30 24.48
CA VAL A 41 -16.65 -29.87 24.38
C VAL A 41 -16.74 -29.61 22.88
N ARG A 42 -17.93 -29.85 22.33
CA ARG A 42 -18.25 -29.41 20.99
C ARG A 42 -18.35 -27.91 21.13
N THR A 43 -17.27 -27.22 20.81
CA THR A 43 -17.28 -25.77 20.63
C THR A 43 -18.30 -25.51 19.53
N ALA A 44 -19.54 -25.25 19.92
CA ALA A 44 -20.56 -24.81 19.00
C ALA A 44 -19.99 -23.51 18.41
N VAL A 45 -19.55 -23.57 17.16
CA VAL A 45 -19.00 -22.41 16.48
C VAL A 45 -20.14 -21.42 16.37
N VAL A 46 -20.11 -20.40 17.22
CA VAL A 46 -21.09 -19.33 17.21
C VAL A 46 -20.98 -18.65 15.86
N LYS A 47 -22.10 -18.63 15.12
CA LYS A 47 -22.16 -17.91 13.86
C LYS A 47 -22.04 -16.41 14.13
N CYS A 48 -21.37 -15.70 13.24
CA CYS A 48 -21.34 -14.26 13.29
C CYS A 48 -22.77 -13.71 13.21
N SER A 49 -22.96 -12.54 13.82
CA SER A 49 -24.16 -11.72 13.81
C SER A 49 -23.91 -10.33 13.21
N SER A 50 -22.66 -9.92 13.04
CA SER A 50 -22.27 -8.65 12.42
C SER A 50 -20.90 -8.74 11.75
N ASP A 51 -20.65 -7.86 10.79
CA ASP A 51 -19.37 -7.80 10.04
C ASP A 51 -18.17 -7.51 10.96
N ALA A 52 -18.39 -6.75 12.05
CA ALA A 52 -17.35 -6.43 13.04
C ALA A 52 -16.80 -7.67 13.78
N GLN A 53 -17.55 -8.78 13.84
CA GLN A 53 -17.06 -10.03 14.43
C GLN A 53 -16.19 -10.84 13.46
N CYS A 54 -16.28 -10.52 12.17
CA CYS A 54 -15.44 -11.12 11.15
C CYS A 54 -14.17 -10.28 10.96
N ASN A 55 -14.31 -8.95 10.92
CA ASN A 55 -13.20 -8.01 10.76
C ASN A 55 -11.99 -8.37 11.66
N ASP A 56 -10.91 -8.79 11.02
CA ASP A 56 -9.64 -9.20 11.60
C ASP A 56 -8.66 -8.03 11.79
N GLY A 57 -9.08 -6.82 11.41
CA GLY A 57 -8.28 -5.61 11.46
C GLY A 57 -7.26 -5.50 10.32
N VAL A 58 -7.34 -6.37 9.31
CA VAL A 58 -6.50 -6.30 8.11
C VAL A 58 -7.27 -5.55 7.03
N TYR A 59 -6.66 -4.52 6.45
CA TYR A 59 -7.31 -3.67 5.46
C TYR A 59 -7.16 -4.25 4.05
N CYS A 60 -5.97 -4.73 3.66
CA CYS A 60 -5.70 -5.11 2.26
C CYS A 60 -6.33 -6.44 1.83
N ASN A 61 -6.74 -7.30 2.77
CA ASN A 61 -7.56 -8.47 2.43
C ASN A 61 -9.06 -8.12 2.29
N GLY A 62 -9.44 -6.87 2.58
CA GLY A 62 -10.77 -6.33 2.37
C GLY A 62 -11.73 -6.56 3.52
N ALA A 63 -12.79 -5.76 3.55
CA ALA A 63 -13.80 -5.85 4.60
C ALA A 63 -14.52 -7.21 4.60
N GLU A 64 -14.37 -7.95 5.70
CA GLU A 64 -15.07 -9.21 5.88
C GLU A 64 -16.56 -9.01 6.17
N ARG A 65 -17.39 -9.87 5.57
CA ARG A 65 -18.84 -9.83 5.76
C ARG A 65 -19.32 -11.02 6.56
N CYS A 66 -20.18 -10.76 7.53
CA CYS A 66 -20.95 -11.78 8.18
C CYS A 66 -22.09 -12.27 7.27
N ALA A 67 -21.92 -13.46 6.69
CA ALA A 67 -22.94 -14.11 5.88
C ALA A 67 -23.03 -15.62 6.19
N PRO A 68 -23.68 -16.02 7.30
CA PRO A 68 -23.73 -17.41 7.77
C PRO A 68 -24.33 -18.43 6.80
N ARG A 69 -25.03 -17.97 5.77
CA ARG A 69 -25.67 -18.79 4.72
C ARG A 69 -24.93 -18.75 3.37
N ASP A 70 -23.90 -17.92 3.22
CA ASP A 70 -23.12 -17.87 1.98
C ASP A 70 -22.31 -19.18 1.84
N PRO A 71 -22.34 -19.84 0.67
CA PRO A 71 -21.56 -21.06 0.44
C PRO A 71 -20.05 -20.89 0.62
N ARG A 72 -19.53 -19.66 0.49
CA ARG A 72 -18.12 -19.32 0.67
C ARG A 72 -17.78 -19.00 2.13
N ALA A 73 -18.76 -18.95 3.02
CA ALA A 73 -18.55 -18.61 4.42
C ALA A 73 -17.79 -19.71 5.16
N ALA A 74 -16.87 -19.29 6.02
CA ALA A 74 -16.19 -20.17 6.96
C ALA A 74 -17.19 -20.77 7.98
N ARG A 75 -16.70 -21.67 8.85
CA ARG A 75 -17.55 -22.35 9.84
C ARG A 75 -18.28 -21.37 10.78
N ASN A 76 -17.70 -20.21 11.06
CA ASN A 76 -18.29 -19.12 11.85
C ASN A 76 -19.22 -18.20 11.03
N GLY A 77 -19.37 -18.39 9.73
CA GLY A 77 -20.23 -17.56 8.88
C GLY A 77 -19.56 -16.31 8.32
N CYS A 78 -18.27 -16.10 8.55
CA CYS A 78 -17.51 -15.00 7.97
C CYS A 78 -17.10 -15.33 6.52
N VAL A 79 -17.23 -14.34 5.65
CA VAL A 79 -16.78 -14.39 4.26
C VAL A 79 -15.68 -13.35 4.10
N ALA A 80 -14.51 -13.78 3.62
CA ALA A 80 -13.39 -12.89 3.33
C ALA A 80 -13.79 -11.78 2.35
N GLY A 81 -13.19 -10.61 2.55
CA GLY A 81 -13.36 -9.46 1.67
C GLY A 81 -12.67 -9.64 0.32
N ALA A 82 -12.89 -8.66 -0.55
CA ALA A 82 -12.05 -8.46 -1.74
C ALA A 82 -11.07 -7.31 -1.45
N PRO A 83 -9.81 -7.39 -1.92
CA PRO A 83 -8.84 -6.31 -1.75
C PRO A 83 -9.44 -4.96 -2.19
N PRO A 84 -9.32 -3.90 -1.37
CA PRO A 84 -9.99 -2.63 -1.63
C PRO A 84 -9.28 -1.78 -2.69
N CYS A 85 -7.98 -2.02 -2.92
CA CYS A 85 -7.16 -1.21 -3.84
C CYS A 85 -7.27 -1.68 -5.29
N ARG A 86 -7.12 -0.73 -6.22
CA ARG A 86 -7.11 -1.02 -7.66
C ARG A 86 -5.79 -1.70 -8.06
N ALA A 87 -5.80 -2.37 -9.20
CA ALA A 87 -4.58 -2.93 -9.77
C ALA A 87 -3.55 -1.80 -10.02
N GLY A 88 -2.33 -1.98 -9.53
CA GLY A 88 -1.25 -0.98 -9.62
C GLY A 88 -1.17 0.00 -8.45
N GLU A 89 -2.08 -0.07 -7.47
CA GLU A 89 -1.97 0.69 -6.22
C GLU A 89 -1.23 -0.13 -5.15
N ASP A 90 -0.43 0.57 -4.35
CA ASP A 90 0.22 -0.02 -3.18
C ASP A 90 -0.75 -0.01 -2.00
N CYS A 91 -1.06 -1.19 -1.47
CA CYS A 91 -1.88 -1.27 -0.28
C CYS A 91 -1.04 -1.11 1.00
N LEU A 92 -1.40 -0.12 1.83
CA LEU A 92 -0.70 0.21 3.06
C LEU A 92 -1.51 -0.23 4.27
N GLU A 93 -1.28 -1.45 4.74
CA GLU A 93 -1.99 -2.02 5.91
C GLU A 93 -1.87 -1.15 7.17
N ALA A 94 -0.71 -0.54 7.41
CA ALA A 94 -0.50 0.26 8.62
C ALA A 94 -1.29 1.58 8.63
N GLU A 95 -1.80 2.01 7.49
CA GLU A 95 -2.44 3.30 7.28
C GLU A 95 -3.89 3.16 6.80
N ASP A 96 -4.39 1.92 6.68
CA ASP A 96 -5.72 1.56 6.17
C ASP A 96 -6.09 2.31 4.87
N ARG A 97 -5.12 2.43 3.95
CA ARG A 97 -5.33 3.17 2.69
C ARG A 97 -4.58 2.59 1.51
N CYS A 98 -5.14 2.84 0.33
CA CYS A 98 -4.47 2.63 -0.94
C CYS A 98 -3.64 3.87 -1.25
N ARG A 99 -2.34 3.67 -1.48
CA ARG A 99 -1.49 4.69 -2.10
C ARG A 99 -1.58 4.48 -3.60
N LEU A 100 -1.85 5.55 -4.34
CA LEU A 100 -1.60 5.55 -5.78
C LEU A 100 -0.15 5.11 -5.97
N GLY A 101 0.06 4.05 -6.76
CA GLY A 101 1.41 3.61 -7.09
C GLY A 101 2.17 4.71 -7.84
N PRO A 102 3.37 4.42 -8.39
CA PRO A 102 4.11 5.38 -9.22
C PRO A 102 3.28 6.02 -10.35
N CYS A 103 2.11 5.47 -10.66
CA CYS A 103 1.16 5.90 -11.67
C CYS A 103 0.18 6.99 -11.26
N GLU A 104 0.50 7.78 -10.25
CA GLU A 104 -0.23 9.04 -10.02
C GLU A 104 0.02 10.04 -11.16
N MET A 105 1.22 10.02 -11.73
CA MET A 105 1.58 10.74 -12.95
C MET A 105 2.14 9.70 -13.93
N PRO A 106 1.28 9.02 -14.72
CA PRO A 106 1.75 7.99 -15.64
C PRO A 106 2.63 8.51 -16.76
N ASP A 107 2.60 9.80 -17.04
CA ASP A 107 3.32 10.54 -18.09
C ASP A 107 3.82 11.83 -17.41
N ALA A 108 4.98 11.75 -16.77
CA ALA A 108 5.44 12.81 -15.86
C ALA A 108 6.21 13.94 -16.57
N ASP A 109 6.73 13.71 -17.77
CA ASP A 109 7.35 14.73 -18.62
C ASP A 109 6.42 15.32 -19.69
N GLY A 110 5.27 14.68 -19.96
CA GLY A 110 4.21 15.19 -20.81
C GLY A 110 4.42 14.95 -22.30
N ASP A 111 5.17 13.93 -22.68
CA ASP A 111 5.46 13.60 -24.08
C ASP A 111 4.39 12.70 -24.74
N GLY A 112 3.45 12.19 -23.94
CA GLY A 112 2.32 11.38 -24.38
C GLY A 112 2.55 9.87 -24.30
N PHE A 113 3.71 9.42 -23.82
CA PHE A 113 3.98 8.04 -23.46
C PHE A 113 3.87 7.85 -21.95
N ALA A 114 3.51 6.64 -21.53
CA ALA A 114 3.40 6.34 -20.11
C ALA A 114 4.63 5.60 -19.62
N ALA A 115 5.08 5.91 -18.41
CA ALA A 115 6.14 5.22 -17.69
C ALA A 115 5.98 3.68 -17.78
N ILE A 116 7.10 2.97 -17.94
CA ILE A 116 7.13 1.49 -17.84
C ILE A 116 6.55 1.01 -16.50
N ALA A 117 6.80 1.74 -15.41
CA ALA A 117 6.25 1.44 -14.09
C ALA A 117 4.71 1.45 -14.05
N CYS A 118 4.09 2.06 -15.06
CA CYS A 118 2.65 2.20 -15.24
C CYS A 118 2.08 1.36 -16.38
N GLY A 119 2.88 0.41 -16.88
CA GLY A 119 2.48 -0.46 -17.97
C GLY A 119 2.53 0.20 -19.34
N GLY A 120 3.11 1.40 -19.45
CA GLY A 120 3.49 1.99 -20.73
C GLY A 120 4.86 1.52 -21.19
N ASN A 121 5.46 2.28 -22.11
CA ASN A 121 6.71 1.94 -22.80
C ASN A 121 7.74 3.06 -22.78
N ASP A 122 7.54 4.10 -21.96
CA ASP A 122 8.51 5.15 -21.74
C ASP A 122 9.64 4.68 -20.80
N CYS A 123 10.86 4.72 -21.32
CA CYS A 123 12.08 4.31 -20.64
C CYS A 123 12.64 5.39 -19.71
N ASP A 124 12.23 6.65 -19.84
CA ASP A 124 12.59 7.74 -18.95
C ASP A 124 11.50 8.81 -18.87
N ASP A 125 10.47 8.51 -18.07
CA ASP A 125 9.30 9.35 -17.75
C ASP A 125 9.63 10.67 -17.03
N GLN A 126 10.90 11.10 -17.03
CA GLN A 126 11.35 12.40 -16.55
C GLN A 126 12.00 13.23 -17.66
N ASP A 127 12.10 12.71 -18.89
CA ASP A 127 12.78 13.30 -20.01
C ASP A 127 12.02 13.07 -21.33
N ALA A 128 11.23 14.06 -21.73
CA ALA A 128 10.42 14.05 -22.96
C ALA A 128 11.24 13.92 -24.26
N GLU A 129 12.57 13.98 -24.20
CA GLU A 129 13.46 13.69 -25.34
C GLU A 129 13.86 12.20 -25.39
N ARG A 130 13.30 11.35 -24.54
CA ARG A 130 13.62 9.92 -24.43
C ARG A 130 12.38 9.03 -24.36
N SER A 131 11.77 8.79 -25.51
CA SER A 131 10.53 8.02 -25.61
C SER A 131 10.32 7.31 -26.95
N PRO A 132 9.41 6.32 -27.01
CA PRO A 132 9.24 5.44 -28.14
C PRO A 132 9.12 6.12 -29.51
N GLY A 133 10.06 5.79 -30.41
CA GLY A 133 10.05 6.24 -31.79
C GLY A 133 10.63 7.64 -32.04
N LEU A 134 11.31 8.23 -31.05
CA LEU A 134 12.20 9.35 -31.30
C LEU A 134 13.39 8.93 -32.17
N THR A 135 14.15 9.92 -32.64
CA THR A 135 15.35 9.65 -33.43
C THR A 135 16.54 9.57 -32.51
N GLU A 136 17.27 8.46 -32.60
CA GLU A 136 18.55 8.24 -31.94
C GLU A 136 19.53 9.40 -32.16
N ILE A 137 20.05 9.93 -31.06
CA ILE A 137 21.06 10.97 -31.03
C ILE A 137 22.38 10.32 -30.66
N CYS A 138 23.35 10.44 -31.56
CA CYS A 138 24.72 10.11 -31.20
C CYS A 138 25.27 11.10 -30.17
N ASP A 139 25.28 10.67 -28.92
CA ASP A 139 25.92 11.39 -27.83
C ASP A 139 26.94 10.52 -27.07
N ALA A 140 27.86 11.18 -26.38
CA ALA A 140 28.93 10.52 -25.64
C ALA A 140 28.44 9.85 -24.34
N ARG A 141 27.17 10.01 -23.96
CA ARG A 141 26.55 9.37 -22.80
C ARG A 141 25.91 8.04 -23.19
N GLY A 142 25.64 7.82 -24.49
CA GLY A 142 24.93 6.66 -25.00
C GLY A 142 23.50 6.63 -24.47
N ASN A 143 22.84 7.79 -24.45
CA ASN A 143 21.43 7.86 -24.12
C ASN A 143 20.64 7.11 -25.20
N ASP A 144 19.60 6.41 -24.76
CA ASP A 144 18.61 5.75 -25.62
C ASP A 144 17.43 6.70 -25.73
N GLU A 145 17.28 7.36 -26.88
CA GLU A 145 16.19 8.32 -27.11
C GLU A 145 14.89 7.67 -27.53
N ASP A 146 14.91 6.47 -28.13
CA ASP A 146 13.71 5.85 -28.70
C ASP A 146 13.20 4.64 -27.91
N CYS A 147 13.85 4.35 -26.78
CA CYS A 147 13.57 3.24 -25.88
C CYS A 147 13.71 1.85 -26.53
N ASP A 148 14.43 1.75 -27.65
CA ASP A 148 14.92 0.49 -28.20
C ASP A 148 16.43 0.33 -27.87
N PRO A 149 16.78 -0.57 -26.93
CA PRO A 149 18.17 -0.75 -26.52
C PRO A 149 19.06 -1.34 -27.63
N LEU A 150 18.49 -1.68 -28.78
CA LEU A 150 19.23 -2.14 -29.96
C LEU A 150 19.66 -1.01 -30.89
N THR A 151 19.09 0.19 -30.75
CA THR A 151 19.31 1.31 -31.69
C THR A 151 20.15 2.45 -31.13
N VAL A 152 20.58 2.35 -29.86
CA VAL A 152 21.37 3.37 -29.15
C VAL A 152 22.55 3.84 -30.01
N GLY A 153 22.43 5.04 -30.57
CA GLY A 153 23.49 5.62 -31.37
C GLY A 153 23.77 4.92 -32.72
N ASP A 154 22.84 4.17 -33.31
CA ASP A 154 23.00 3.45 -34.60
C ASP A 154 23.20 4.34 -35.84
N ARG A 155 23.37 5.65 -35.65
CA ARG A 155 23.50 6.62 -36.74
C ARG A 155 24.87 6.49 -37.42
N ASP A 156 24.85 5.96 -38.64
CA ASP A 156 25.91 6.03 -39.64
C ASP A 156 25.72 7.31 -40.48
N ALA A 157 26.32 8.42 -40.04
CA ALA A 157 26.11 9.73 -40.65
C ALA A 157 26.78 9.89 -42.02
N ASP A 158 27.86 9.15 -42.30
CA ASP A 158 28.61 9.25 -43.56
C ASP A 158 28.35 8.07 -44.52
N GLY A 159 27.58 7.07 -44.08
CA GLY A 159 27.08 5.96 -44.90
C GLY A 159 28.16 4.91 -45.19
N ASP A 160 29.16 4.79 -44.32
CA ASP A 160 30.32 3.90 -44.53
C ASP A 160 30.11 2.48 -43.97
N GLY A 161 28.98 2.24 -43.31
CA GLY A 161 28.61 0.98 -42.67
C GLY A 161 29.16 0.81 -41.25
N TYR A 162 29.76 1.84 -40.66
CA TYR A 162 30.18 1.87 -39.26
C TYR A 162 29.39 2.92 -38.47
N ILE A 163 29.07 2.59 -37.23
CA ILE A 163 28.47 3.55 -36.29
C ILE A 163 29.46 4.68 -36.03
N ASP A 164 28.94 5.93 -36.08
CA ASP A 164 29.71 7.15 -35.86
C ASP A 164 30.49 7.06 -34.53
N ALA A 165 31.73 7.56 -34.53
CA ALA A 165 32.63 7.44 -33.39
C ALA A 165 32.10 8.14 -32.12
N MET A 166 31.16 9.06 -32.26
CA MET A 166 30.51 9.74 -31.14
C MET A 166 29.44 8.90 -30.43
N CYS A 167 29.02 7.77 -30.99
CA CYS A 167 27.96 6.88 -30.45
C CYS A 167 28.53 5.55 -29.91
N ARG A 168 29.75 5.57 -29.34
CA ARG A 168 30.45 4.39 -28.80
C ARG A 168 30.83 4.54 -27.34
#